data_AF-M5BK21-F1
#
_entry.id   AF-M5BK21-F1
#
_cell.length_a   1.000
_cell.length_b   1.000
_cell.length_c   1.000
_cell.angle_alpha   90.00
_cell.angle_beta   90.00
_cell.angle_gamma   90.00
#
_symmetry.space_group_name_H-M   'P 1'
#
loop_
_entity.id
_entity.type
_entity.pdbx_description
1 polymer ?
#
loop_
_entity_poly.entity_id
_entity_poly.type
_entity_poly.pdbx_seq_one_letter_code
_entity_poly.pdbx_strand_id
1 'polypeptide(L)'
;MQRRLKSLGMIKAQLARKILKSNTVSAARSFQKSTFPAIFDTGSSERSSSTGLLNRPSIAHYHSHLARPQDHGLIPSPAERDTIFALSSPPGKGAVAVIRISGTRSRELYFKLLRPTTAPAHEYGIQPWKLKRCRLVDPGTEEILDDALAVFFRSPRSFTTEDSLELHMHSSRAVISAVLRVLSVQPGCRLAEPGEFTRRALLAGRIDLTQAEGLADLINAETEVQRKGAMRVAEGNSRRRFESIRNEIIRCRTLAEAIIDFGEGEEIEDGLSSKRPVL
;
A
#
# COMPACT_ATOMS: atom_id res chain seq x y z
N MET A 1 -30.96 21.83 -8.76
CA MET A 1 -29.52 21.66 -8.47
C MET A 1 -29.21 20.48 -7.54
N GLN A 2 -29.91 20.31 -6.42
CA GLN A 2 -29.67 19.23 -5.44
C GLN A 2 -29.84 17.78 -5.96
N ARG A 3 -30.70 17.54 -6.97
CA ARG A 3 -30.90 16.20 -7.56
C ARG A 3 -29.70 15.71 -8.40
N ARG A 4 -28.93 16.61 -9.04
CA ARG A 4 -27.72 16.25 -9.81
C ARG A 4 -26.52 15.91 -8.92
N LEU A 5 -26.37 16.60 -7.79
CA LEU A 5 -25.34 16.31 -6.78
C LEU A 5 -25.52 14.94 -6.11
N LYS A 6 -26.77 14.53 -5.81
CA LYS A 6 -27.06 13.16 -5.32
C LYS A 6 -26.71 12.08 -6.36
N SER A 7 -26.93 12.36 -7.65
CA SER A 7 -26.58 11.40 -8.72
C SER A 7 -25.06 11.22 -8.87
N LEU A 8 -24.25 12.29 -8.76
CA LEU A 8 -22.79 12.19 -8.81
C LEU A 8 -22.22 11.45 -7.58
N GLY A 9 -22.80 11.65 -6.39
CA GLY A 9 -22.42 10.92 -5.19
C GLY A 9 -22.70 9.43 -5.30
N MET A 10 -23.85 9.05 -5.88
CA MET A 10 -24.20 7.65 -6.14
C MET A 10 -23.29 7.01 -7.20
N ILE A 11 -22.94 7.75 -8.26
CA ILE A 11 -22.04 7.25 -9.32
C ILE A 11 -20.62 7.04 -8.77
N LYS A 12 -20.08 7.97 -7.97
CA LYS A 12 -18.78 7.80 -7.29
C LYS A 12 -18.79 6.61 -6.32
N ALA A 13 -19.88 6.41 -5.57
CA ALA A 13 -20.02 5.28 -4.66
C ALA A 13 -20.17 3.93 -5.39
N GLN A 14 -20.87 3.90 -6.52
CA GLN A 14 -20.98 2.71 -7.37
C GLN A 14 -19.64 2.38 -8.07
N LEU A 15 -18.88 3.40 -8.49
CA LEU A 15 -17.56 3.22 -9.11
C LEU A 15 -16.53 2.72 -8.09
N ALA A 16 -16.50 3.28 -6.87
CA ALA A 16 -15.66 2.81 -5.78
C ALA A 16 -15.98 1.35 -5.38
N ARG A 17 -17.26 0.97 -5.35
CA ARG A 17 -17.68 -0.43 -5.13
C ARG A 17 -17.32 -1.35 -6.30
N LYS A 18 -17.29 -0.84 -7.53
CA LYS A 18 -16.90 -1.60 -8.73
C LYS A 18 -15.39 -1.88 -8.73
N ILE A 19 -14.58 -0.89 -8.36
CA ILE A 19 -13.12 -1.01 -8.18
C ILE A 19 -12.78 -1.96 -7.02
N LEU A 20 -13.53 -1.93 -5.91
CA LEU A 20 -13.35 -2.89 -4.81
C LEU A 20 -13.79 -4.32 -5.15
N LYS A 21 -14.71 -4.52 -6.10
CA LYS A 21 -15.21 -5.85 -6.49
C LYS A 21 -14.42 -6.48 -7.65
N SER A 22 -13.79 -5.68 -8.51
CA SER A 22 -12.99 -6.18 -9.64
C SER A 22 -11.59 -6.66 -9.24
N ASN A 23 -11.07 -6.21 -8.09
CA ASN A 23 -9.85 -6.75 -7.50
C ASN A 23 -10.18 -7.95 -6.58
N THR A 24 -10.44 -9.10 -7.19
CA THR A 24 -10.23 -10.46 -6.60
C THR A 24 -10.52 -10.62 -5.10
N VAL A 25 -11.78 -10.42 -4.69
CA VAL A 25 -12.27 -10.77 -3.34
C VAL A 25 -12.44 -12.30 -3.13
N SER A 26 -12.18 -13.14 -4.13
CA SER A 26 -12.42 -14.59 -3.98
C SER A 26 -11.27 -15.38 -3.35
N ALA A 27 -10.01 -14.92 -3.41
CA ALA A 27 -8.86 -15.74 -2.99
C ALA A 27 -8.43 -15.54 -1.53
N ALA A 28 -8.62 -14.34 -0.97
CA ALA A 28 -8.28 -14.05 0.43
C ALA A 28 -9.24 -14.75 1.42
N ARG A 29 -10.51 -14.92 1.04
CA ARG A 29 -11.52 -15.62 1.88
C ARG A 29 -11.30 -17.13 1.96
N SER A 30 -10.69 -17.75 0.95
CA SER A 30 -10.40 -19.19 0.97
C SER A 30 -9.17 -19.57 1.80
N PHE A 31 -8.27 -18.62 2.09
CA PHE A 31 -7.07 -18.87 2.90
C PHE A 31 -7.31 -18.73 4.41
N GLN A 32 -8.35 -18.00 4.83
CA GLN A 32 -8.69 -17.81 6.25
C GLN A 32 -9.50 -18.97 6.88
N LYS A 33 -9.95 -19.97 6.11
CA LYS A 33 -10.89 -21.00 6.61
C LYS A 33 -10.29 -22.37 6.93
N SER A 34 -8.98 -22.60 6.77
CA SER A 34 -8.37 -23.90 7.11
C SER A 34 -7.39 -23.79 8.28
N THR A 35 -7.90 -24.14 9.46
CA THR A 35 -7.24 -24.92 10.52
C THR A 35 -6.04 -24.31 11.25
N PHE A 36 -6.29 -23.75 12.44
CA PHE A 36 -5.36 -23.73 13.57
C PHE A 36 -6.00 -24.53 14.73
N PRO A 37 -5.40 -25.62 15.24
CA PRO A 37 -5.91 -26.30 16.42
C PRO A 37 -5.38 -25.62 17.70
N ALA A 38 -6.28 -25.41 18.66
CA ALA A 38 -5.95 -25.03 20.03
C ALA A 38 -5.44 -26.25 20.80
N ILE A 39 -4.38 -26.07 21.59
CA ILE A 39 -3.72 -27.11 22.37
C ILE A 39 -3.65 -26.69 23.85
N PHE A 40 -4.12 -27.61 24.70
CA PHE A 40 -3.92 -27.82 26.16
C PHE A 40 -4.78 -27.09 27.22
N ASP A 41 -4.83 -27.78 28.37
CA ASP A 41 -5.99 -28.25 29.13
C ASP A 41 -5.62 -28.35 30.64
N THR A 42 -6.65 -28.37 31.49
CA THR A 42 -6.76 -28.81 32.91
C THR A 42 -5.95 -28.16 34.05
N GLY A 43 -6.68 -27.87 35.14
CA GLY A 43 -6.15 -27.80 36.51
C GLY A 43 -7.11 -27.16 37.52
N SER A 44 -7.70 -27.98 38.39
CA SER A 44 -8.80 -27.72 39.34
C SER A 44 -8.39 -27.51 40.81
N SER A 45 -9.33 -26.99 41.64
CA SER A 45 -9.46 -27.11 43.12
C SER A 45 -8.65 -26.10 43.98
N GLU A 46 -9.07 -25.46 45.09
CA GLU A 46 -10.05 -25.73 46.18
C GLU A 46 -10.57 -24.42 46.86
N ARG A 47 -11.61 -24.55 47.71
CA ARG A 47 -12.25 -23.51 48.55
C ARG A 47 -11.74 -23.52 50.01
N SER A 48 -11.76 -22.36 50.68
CA SER A 48 -12.24 -22.14 52.08
C SER A 48 -11.94 -20.69 52.50
N SER A 49 -12.95 -19.81 52.63
CA SER A 49 -13.68 -19.39 53.85
C SER A 49 -12.83 -18.73 54.95
N SER A 50 -12.99 -17.41 55.17
CA SER A 50 -13.54 -16.83 56.42
C SER A 50 -13.37 -15.30 56.51
N THR A 51 -14.44 -14.67 57.02
CA THR A 51 -14.50 -13.47 57.89
C THR A 51 -13.89 -12.14 57.44
N GLY A 52 -14.76 -11.14 57.35
CA GLY A 52 -14.44 -9.79 56.91
C GLY A 52 -13.83 -8.89 57.97
N LEU A 53 -13.28 -7.79 57.48
CA LEU A 53 -13.05 -6.52 58.15
C LEU A 53 -13.05 -5.46 57.04
N LEU A 54 -13.83 -4.39 57.22
CA LEU A 54 -13.86 -3.24 56.31
C LEU A 54 -12.45 -2.66 56.18
N ASN A 55 -11.84 -2.80 55.01
CA ASN A 55 -10.60 -2.12 54.68
C ASN A 55 -10.74 -1.51 53.28
N ARG A 56 -10.71 -0.17 53.21
CA ARG A 56 -10.79 0.61 51.96
C ARG A 56 -9.52 0.37 51.12
N PRO A 57 -9.60 -0.14 49.87
CA PRO A 57 -8.46 -0.14 48.96
C PRO A 57 -8.58 0.94 47.89
N SER A 58 -7.49 1.70 47.78
CA SER A 58 -6.87 2.30 46.59
C SER A 58 -7.56 2.10 45.22
N ILE A 59 -7.60 3.20 44.44
CA ILE A 59 -8.01 3.30 43.02
C ILE A 59 -7.03 2.50 42.14
N ALA A 60 -7.10 1.17 42.21
CA ALA A 60 -6.23 0.28 41.45
C ALA A 60 -6.93 -1.03 41.07
N HIS A 61 -8.21 -0.98 40.69
CA HIS A 61 -8.87 -2.07 39.96
C HIS A 61 -10.27 -1.65 39.47
N TYR A 62 -10.38 -1.02 38.29
CA TYR A 62 -11.69 -0.99 37.61
C TYR A 62 -11.72 -0.92 36.08
N HIS A 63 -10.60 -0.95 35.35
CA HIS A 63 -10.70 -1.05 33.88
C HIS A 63 -9.68 -1.99 33.26
N SER A 64 -9.90 -3.29 33.44
CA SER A 64 -9.76 -4.22 32.33
C SER A 64 -10.87 -3.90 31.31
N HIS A 65 -10.55 -3.88 30.02
CA HIS A 65 -11.39 -3.45 28.89
C HIS A 65 -11.41 -1.94 28.59
N LEU A 66 -10.24 -1.33 28.38
CA LEU A 66 -10.15 -0.13 27.54
C LEU A 66 -9.66 -0.53 26.15
N ALA A 67 -10.61 -0.46 25.23
CA ALA A 67 -10.46 -0.56 23.79
C ALA A 67 -9.26 0.23 23.27
N ARG A 68 -8.68 -0.28 22.19
CA ARG A 68 -7.66 0.38 21.36
C ARG A 68 -7.96 1.88 21.24
N PRO A 69 -6.95 2.76 21.42
CA PRO A 69 -7.14 4.19 21.19
C PRO A 69 -7.64 4.40 19.77
N GLN A 70 -8.59 5.31 19.66
CA GLN A 70 -9.30 5.65 18.45
C GLN A 70 -8.33 5.95 17.31
N ASP A 71 -8.68 5.42 16.14
CA ASP A 71 -8.10 5.72 14.84
C ASP A 71 -8.36 7.20 14.53
N HIS A 72 -7.60 8.09 15.18
CA HIS A 72 -7.52 9.49 14.79
C HIS A 72 -6.87 9.48 13.42
N GLY A 73 -7.62 9.89 12.38
CA GLY A 73 -7.23 9.89 10.97
C GLY A 73 -6.03 10.79 10.60
N LEU A 74 -5.02 10.82 11.46
CA LEU A 74 -3.68 11.31 11.21
C LEU A 74 -3.00 10.29 10.29
N ILE A 75 -2.48 10.78 9.16
CA ILE A 75 -1.62 9.99 8.30
C ILE A 75 -0.41 9.60 9.16
N PRO A 76 -0.15 8.30 9.43
CA PRO A 76 1.00 7.91 10.23
C PRO A 76 2.26 8.48 9.59
N SER A 77 3.15 9.01 10.42
CA SER A 77 4.42 9.52 9.92
C SER A 77 5.13 8.38 9.17
N PRO A 78 5.96 8.67 8.15
CA PRO A 78 6.67 7.62 7.41
C PRO A 78 7.48 6.67 8.31
N ALA A 79 7.89 7.13 9.50
CA ALA A 79 8.59 6.33 10.51
C ALA A 79 7.65 5.39 11.31
N GLU A 80 6.37 5.73 11.43
CA GLU A 80 5.34 4.98 12.19
C GLU A 80 4.49 4.06 11.31
N ARG A 81 4.68 4.06 9.98
CA ARG A 81 3.90 3.20 9.08
C ARG A 81 4.30 1.74 9.21
N ASP A 82 3.29 0.89 9.33
CA ASP A 82 3.44 -0.57 9.21
C ASP A 82 4.16 -0.95 7.92
N THR A 83 4.95 -2.02 8.01
CA THR A 83 5.53 -2.68 6.84
C THR A 83 4.49 -3.64 6.26
N ILE A 84 4.15 -3.46 4.99
CA ILE A 84 3.16 -4.27 4.30
C ILE A 84 3.82 -5.31 3.42
N PHE A 85 3.16 -6.46 3.28
CA PHE A 85 3.56 -7.49 2.33
C PHE A 85 2.37 -8.11 1.61
N ALA A 86 2.58 -8.56 0.38
CA ALA A 86 1.59 -9.34 -0.37
C ALA A 86 2.24 -10.13 -1.50
N LEU A 87 1.55 -11.20 -1.93
CA LEU A 87 1.81 -11.85 -3.21
C LEU A 87 1.47 -10.86 -4.34
N SER A 88 2.46 -10.55 -5.17
CA SER A 88 2.36 -9.62 -6.30
C SER A 88 2.08 -10.32 -7.64
N SER A 89 2.45 -11.60 -7.75
CA SER A 89 2.09 -12.44 -8.90
C SER A 89 0.67 -12.99 -8.76
N PRO A 90 -0.02 -13.33 -9.87
CA PRO A 90 -1.30 -14.04 -9.80
C PRO A 90 -1.20 -15.33 -8.97
N PRO A 91 -2.23 -15.67 -8.16
CA PRO A 91 -2.24 -16.92 -7.41
C PRO A 91 -2.40 -18.11 -8.38
N GLY A 92 -1.68 -19.19 -8.13
CA GLY A 92 -1.75 -20.39 -8.96
C GLY A 92 -0.44 -21.16 -8.95
N LYS A 93 -0.39 -22.25 -9.74
CA LYS A 93 0.88 -22.94 -10.02
C LYS A 93 1.59 -22.18 -11.14
N GLY A 94 2.89 -21.95 -10.97
CA GLY A 94 3.76 -21.33 -11.97
C GLY A 94 5.23 -21.61 -11.64
N ALA A 95 6.15 -21.10 -12.47
CA ALA A 95 7.57 -21.23 -12.20
C ALA A 95 8.00 -20.31 -11.04
N VAL A 96 7.60 -19.04 -11.09
CA VAL A 96 8.04 -18.00 -10.14
C VAL A 96 6.85 -17.26 -9.55
N ALA A 97 6.89 -17.04 -8.24
CA ALA A 97 6.02 -16.15 -7.49
C ALA A 97 6.83 -14.97 -6.96
N VAL A 98 6.22 -13.79 -6.92
CA VAL A 98 6.83 -12.60 -6.35
C VAL A 98 6.06 -12.20 -5.10
N ILE A 99 6.72 -12.18 -3.94
CA ILE A 99 6.21 -11.52 -2.74
C ILE A 99 6.91 -10.18 -2.59
N ARG A 100 6.13 -9.10 -2.52
CA ARG A 100 6.62 -7.75 -2.30
C ARG A 100 6.38 -7.33 -0.86
N ILE A 101 7.38 -6.69 -0.28
CA ILE A 101 7.38 -6.13 1.07
C ILE A 101 7.74 -4.64 0.93
N SER A 102 7.06 -3.75 1.63
CA SER A 102 7.31 -2.29 1.62
C SER A 102 7.08 -1.67 2.98
N GLY A 103 8.02 -0.84 3.42
CA GLY A 103 7.95 -0.12 4.69
C GLY A 103 9.28 -0.05 5.43
N THR A 104 9.26 0.54 6.62
CA THR A 104 10.44 0.83 7.45
C THR A 104 11.24 -0.42 7.84
N ARG A 105 10.58 -1.59 7.92
CA ARG A 105 11.21 -2.85 8.32
C ARG A 105 11.70 -3.70 7.14
N SER A 106 11.51 -3.28 5.89
CA SER A 106 11.96 -4.04 4.71
C SER A 106 13.46 -4.34 4.76
N ARG A 107 14.27 -3.39 5.26
CA ARG A 107 15.71 -3.56 5.43
C ARG A 107 16.06 -4.58 6.51
N GLU A 108 15.36 -4.54 7.63
CA GLU A 108 15.53 -5.52 8.72
C GLU A 108 15.17 -6.93 8.23
N LEU A 109 14.04 -7.05 7.52
CA LEU A 109 13.57 -8.31 6.94
C LEU A 109 14.55 -8.87 5.92
N TYR A 110 15.23 -8.03 5.14
CA TYR A 110 16.28 -8.49 4.22
C TYR A 110 17.35 -9.30 4.96
N PHE A 111 17.87 -8.81 6.08
CA PHE A 111 18.91 -9.51 6.83
C PHE A 111 18.37 -10.70 7.62
N LYS A 112 17.13 -10.63 8.12
CA LYS A 112 16.51 -11.72 8.86
C LYS A 112 16.19 -12.92 7.97
N LEU A 113 15.59 -12.68 6.82
CA LEU A 113 15.01 -13.73 5.97
C LEU A 113 16.01 -14.34 4.99
N LEU A 114 17.08 -13.63 4.62
CA LEU A 114 17.94 -14.04 3.52
C LEU A 114 19.29 -14.54 4.04
N ARG A 115 19.69 -15.72 3.57
CA ARG A 115 21.04 -16.25 3.77
C ARG A 115 21.79 -16.24 2.42
N PRO A 116 23.03 -15.69 2.36
CA PRO A 116 23.87 -15.73 1.17
C PRO A 116 24.11 -17.15 0.67
N THR A 117 24.12 -17.36 -0.65
CA THR A 117 24.59 -18.65 -1.23
C THR A 117 26.05 -18.60 -1.71
N THR A 118 26.57 -17.42 -2.06
CA THR A 118 27.81 -17.30 -2.85
C THR A 118 28.85 -16.33 -2.28
N ALA A 119 28.58 -15.64 -1.17
CA ALA A 119 29.56 -14.75 -0.55
C ALA A 119 29.57 -14.92 0.98
N PRO A 120 30.74 -14.82 1.62
CA PRO A 120 30.84 -14.90 3.08
C PRO A 120 30.09 -13.74 3.74
N ALA A 121 29.51 -14.01 4.91
CA ALA A 121 28.53 -13.13 5.57
C ALA A 121 29.01 -11.69 5.83
N HIS A 122 30.33 -11.47 5.94
CA HIS A 122 30.93 -10.16 6.19
C HIS A 122 30.92 -9.21 4.97
N GLU A 123 30.76 -9.73 3.75
CA GLU A 123 30.66 -8.91 2.52
C GLU A 123 29.22 -8.72 2.03
N TYR A 124 28.23 -9.31 2.71
CA TYR A 124 26.84 -9.32 2.24
C TYR A 124 26.08 -8.03 2.56
N GLY A 125 26.63 -6.90 2.11
CA GLY A 125 25.93 -5.63 2.11
C GLY A 125 24.72 -5.65 1.16
N ILE A 126 23.70 -4.89 1.51
CA ILE A 126 22.59 -4.59 0.60
C ILE A 126 23.14 -3.78 -0.56
N GLN A 127 23.04 -4.32 -1.77
CA GLN A 127 23.27 -3.57 -3.01
C GLN A 127 21.90 -3.31 -3.63
N PRO A 128 21.35 -2.09 -3.49
CA PRO A 128 20.03 -1.78 -4.04
C PRO A 128 19.98 -2.03 -5.54
N TRP A 129 18.81 -2.43 -6.05
CA TRP A 129 18.57 -2.66 -7.48
C TRP A 129 19.42 -3.78 -8.11
N LYS A 130 19.98 -4.68 -7.29
CA LYS A 130 20.64 -5.89 -7.77
C LYS A 130 19.90 -7.13 -7.28
N LEU A 131 19.63 -8.02 -8.23
CA LEU A 131 19.04 -9.32 -7.96
C LEU A 131 20.14 -10.26 -7.43
N LYS A 132 19.90 -10.88 -6.28
CA LYS A 132 20.85 -11.80 -5.63
C LYS A 132 20.18 -13.13 -5.35
N ARG A 133 20.90 -14.23 -5.57
CA ARG A 133 20.49 -15.55 -5.11
C ARG A 133 20.73 -15.69 -3.61
N CYS A 134 19.75 -16.28 -2.93
CA CYS A 134 19.75 -16.47 -1.48
C CYS A 134 18.91 -17.68 -1.09
N ARG A 135 19.22 -18.27 0.06
CA ARG A 135 18.31 -19.17 0.76
C ARG A 135 17.35 -18.32 1.58
N LEU A 136 16.05 -18.49 1.34
CA LEU A 136 15.01 -17.87 2.14
C LEU A 136 14.74 -18.74 3.36
N VAL A 137 14.78 -18.17 4.56
CA VAL A 137 14.67 -18.92 5.82
C VAL A 137 13.60 -18.36 6.76
N ASP A 138 13.05 -19.21 7.61
CA ASP A 138 12.28 -18.80 8.79
C ASP A 138 13.27 -18.32 9.87
N PRO A 139 13.23 -17.04 10.29
CA PRO A 139 14.18 -16.49 11.25
C PRO A 139 14.00 -17.02 12.67
N GLY A 140 12.88 -17.70 12.97
CA GLY A 140 12.64 -18.32 14.28
C GLY A 140 13.22 -19.74 14.39
N THR A 141 13.27 -20.48 13.28
CA THR A 141 13.66 -21.89 13.26
C THR A 141 14.92 -22.18 12.42
N GLU A 142 15.38 -21.21 11.63
CA GLU A 142 16.40 -21.37 10.57
C GLU A 142 16.03 -22.42 9.50
N GLU A 143 14.76 -22.83 9.44
CA GLU A 143 14.25 -23.72 8.38
C GLU A 143 14.32 -23.01 7.02
N ILE A 144 14.78 -23.74 6.01
CA ILE A 144 14.88 -23.22 4.64
C ILE A 144 13.51 -23.32 3.98
N LEU A 145 12.95 -22.17 3.64
CA LEU A 145 11.66 -22.03 2.98
C LEU A 145 11.79 -22.22 1.46
N ASP A 146 12.86 -21.67 0.86
CA ASP A 146 13.12 -21.81 -0.58
C ASP A 146 14.57 -21.43 -0.97
N ASP A 147 14.98 -21.80 -2.19
CA ASP A 147 16.11 -21.21 -2.91
C ASP A 147 15.58 -20.16 -3.88
N ALA A 148 15.82 -18.89 -3.57
CA ALA A 148 15.12 -17.75 -4.15
C ALA A 148 16.09 -16.70 -4.71
N LEU A 149 15.55 -15.78 -5.50
CA LEU A 149 16.20 -14.52 -5.83
C LEU A 149 15.55 -13.39 -5.04
N ALA A 150 16.34 -12.44 -4.55
CA ALA A 150 15.85 -11.28 -3.84
C ALA A 150 16.42 -10.00 -4.43
N VAL A 151 15.61 -8.94 -4.47
CA VAL A 151 16.05 -7.59 -4.83
C VAL A 151 15.55 -6.59 -3.80
N PHE A 152 16.44 -5.70 -3.39
CA PHE A 152 16.13 -4.63 -2.45
C PHE A 152 16.07 -3.29 -3.19
N PHE A 153 15.00 -2.54 -2.97
CA PHE A 153 14.82 -1.17 -3.46
C PHE A 153 14.94 -0.22 -2.28
N ARG A 154 15.97 0.63 -2.33
CA ARG A 154 16.21 1.64 -1.30
C ARG A 154 15.34 2.87 -1.55
N SER A 155 14.65 3.34 -0.52
CA SER A 155 13.94 4.62 -0.50
C SER A 155 14.87 5.77 -0.91
N PRO A 156 14.39 6.77 -1.67
CA PRO A 156 13.04 6.92 -2.23
C PRO A 156 12.88 6.23 -3.61
N ARG A 157 13.90 5.50 -4.07
CA ARG A 157 13.95 4.85 -5.37
C ARG A 157 13.30 3.47 -5.28
N SER A 158 11.99 3.45 -5.05
CA SER A 158 11.15 2.26 -5.10
C SER A 158 9.77 2.64 -5.65
N PHE A 159 8.89 1.65 -5.86
CA PHE A 159 7.51 1.93 -6.32
C PHE A 159 6.71 2.74 -5.29
N THR A 160 6.78 2.36 -4.02
CA THR A 160 6.07 3.00 -2.91
C THR A 160 6.81 4.22 -2.33
N THR A 161 8.03 4.49 -2.80
CA THR A 161 9.03 5.43 -2.21
C THR A 161 9.57 5.02 -0.84
N GLU A 162 9.14 3.90 -0.29
CA GLU A 162 9.65 3.33 0.96
C GLU A 162 10.76 2.32 0.65
N ASP A 163 11.51 1.89 1.67
CA ASP A 163 12.36 0.70 1.48
C ASP A 163 11.47 -0.49 1.13
N SER A 164 11.84 -1.24 0.10
CA SER A 164 11.05 -2.36 -0.41
C SER A 164 11.95 -3.55 -0.73
N LEU A 165 11.43 -4.75 -0.49
CA LEU A 165 12.07 -6.02 -0.76
C LEU A 165 11.13 -6.86 -1.62
N GLU A 166 11.66 -7.39 -2.73
CA GLU A 166 10.95 -8.39 -3.54
C GLU A 166 11.65 -9.74 -3.44
N LEU A 167 10.85 -10.77 -3.18
CA LEU A 167 11.26 -12.16 -3.09
C LEU A 167 10.70 -12.90 -4.30
N HIS A 168 11.58 -13.40 -5.16
CA HIS A 168 11.28 -14.19 -6.33
C HIS A 168 11.55 -15.66 -5.98
N MET A 169 10.48 -16.39 -5.67
CA MET A 169 10.50 -17.74 -5.13
C MET A 169 9.76 -18.70 -6.08
N HIS A 170 9.88 -20.01 -5.88
CA HIS A 170 9.07 -20.98 -6.59
C HIS A 170 7.58 -20.74 -6.32
N SER A 171 6.75 -20.76 -7.36
CA SER A 171 5.30 -20.54 -7.23
C SER A 171 4.55 -21.80 -6.77
N SER A 172 5.00 -22.37 -5.65
CA SER A 172 4.30 -23.45 -4.97
C SER A 172 3.40 -22.89 -3.88
N ARG A 173 2.19 -23.44 -3.74
CA ARG A 173 1.25 -23.02 -2.68
C ARG A 173 1.85 -23.16 -1.30
N ALA A 174 2.65 -24.21 -1.07
CA ALA A 174 3.30 -24.48 0.21
C ALA A 174 4.34 -23.41 0.53
N VAL A 175 5.25 -23.10 -0.41
CA VAL A 175 6.28 -22.06 -0.25
C VAL A 175 5.64 -20.70 -0.01
N ILE A 176 4.68 -20.29 -0.85
CA ILE A 176 3.97 -19.00 -0.68
C ILE A 176 3.32 -18.92 0.70
N SER A 177 2.63 -19.97 1.14
CA SER A 177 1.96 -20.01 2.45
C SER A 177 2.95 -19.92 3.60
N ALA A 178 4.08 -20.64 3.51
CA ALA A 178 5.11 -20.63 4.52
C ALA A 178 5.75 -19.24 4.66
N VAL A 179 6.09 -18.59 3.54
CA VAL A 179 6.68 -17.25 3.56
C VAL A 179 5.69 -16.21 4.08
N LEU A 180 4.42 -16.24 3.65
CA LEU A 180 3.39 -15.33 4.17
C LEU A 180 3.15 -15.53 5.67
N ARG A 181 3.18 -16.77 6.16
CA ARG A 181 3.10 -17.08 7.60
C ARG A 181 4.28 -16.46 8.36
N VAL A 182 5.50 -16.66 7.86
CA VAL A 182 6.72 -16.12 8.48
C VAL A 182 6.70 -14.59 8.53
N LEU A 183 6.22 -13.93 7.47
CA LEU A 183 6.07 -12.47 7.44
C LEU A 183 4.97 -11.97 8.39
N SER A 184 3.87 -12.71 8.54
CA SER A 184 2.73 -12.33 9.37
C SER A 184 3.04 -12.28 10.86
N VAL A 185 4.05 -13.01 11.32
CA VAL A 185 4.48 -13.03 12.73
C VAL A 185 5.58 -11.99 13.03
N GLN A 186 6.07 -11.27 12.03
CA GLN A 186 7.09 -10.24 12.24
C GLN A 186 6.46 -8.97 12.83
N PRO A 187 7.00 -8.39 13.93
CA PRO A 187 6.36 -7.27 14.63
C PRO A 187 6.08 -6.02 13.76
N GLY A 188 4.84 -5.56 13.63
CA GLY A 188 4.55 -4.40 12.76
C GLY A 188 4.76 -4.67 11.27
N CYS A 189 4.73 -5.95 10.88
CA CYS A 189 4.43 -6.36 9.52
C CYS A 189 2.95 -6.79 9.43
N ARG A 190 2.30 -6.49 8.31
CA ARG A 190 0.93 -6.95 8.03
C ARG A 190 0.70 -7.19 6.55
N LEU A 191 -0.37 -7.91 6.23
CA LEU A 191 -0.83 -8.02 4.86
C LEU A 191 -1.23 -6.63 4.31
N ALA A 192 -0.87 -6.40 3.04
CA ALA A 192 -1.30 -5.22 2.32
C ALA A 192 -2.80 -5.26 2.02
N GLU A 193 -3.47 -4.12 2.11
CA GLU A 193 -4.83 -3.96 1.61
C GLU A 193 -4.86 -3.93 0.07
N PRO A 194 -6.01 -4.21 -0.56
CA PRO A 194 -6.15 -4.11 -2.01
C PRO A 194 -5.72 -2.72 -2.54
N GLY A 195 -4.72 -2.71 -3.43
CA GLY A 195 -4.20 -1.48 -4.02
C GLY A 195 -3.30 -0.64 -3.09
N GLU A 196 -2.95 -1.12 -1.89
CA GLU A 196 -2.22 -0.32 -0.91
C GLU A 196 -0.83 0.13 -1.39
N PHE A 197 -0.10 -0.72 -2.11
CA PHE A 197 1.19 -0.32 -2.70
C PHE A 197 1.05 0.88 -3.63
N THR A 198 0.07 0.86 -4.53
CA THR A 198 -0.22 1.97 -5.45
C THR A 198 -0.72 3.20 -4.69
N ARG A 199 -1.55 3.01 -3.66
CA ARG A 199 -2.00 4.10 -2.78
C ARG A 199 -0.82 4.77 -2.08
N ARG A 200 0.16 4.01 -1.55
CA ARG A 200 1.37 4.57 -0.93
C ARG A 200 2.21 5.36 -1.94
N ALA A 201 2.38 4.84 -3.16
CA ALA A 201 3.06 5.54 -4.24
C ALA A 201 2.37 6.88 -4.58
N LEU A 202 1.04 6.88 -4.67
CA LEU A 202 0.23 8.09 -4.90
C LEU A 202 0.37 9.11 -3.76
N LEU A 203 0.23 8.68 -2.51
CA LEU A 203 0.33 9.55 -1.34
C LEU A 203 1.75 10.12 -1.15
N ALA A 204 2.77 9.40 -1.60
CA ALA A 204 4.15 9.88 -1.62
C ALA A 204 4.49 10.77 -2.84
N GLY A 205 3.53 11.01 -3.74
CA GLY A 205 3.71 11.83 -4.93
C GLY A 205 4.57 11.18 -6.02
N ARG A 206 4.86 9.86 -5.92
CA ARG A 206 5.63 9.12 -6.94
C ARG A 206 4.88 9.01 -8.26
N ILE A 207 3.56 8.88 -8.16
CA ILE A 207 2.60 8.82 -9.24
C ILE A 207 1.42 9.74 -8.90
N ASP A 208 0.72 10.25 -9.90
CA ASP A 208 -0.56 10.93 -9.71
C ASP A 208 -1.77 9.99 -9.90
N LEU A 209 -2.98 10.51 -9.67
CA LEU A 209 -4.21 9.71 -9.76
C LEU A 209 -4.43 9.16 -11.18
N THR A 210 -4.12 9.95 -12.21
CA THR A 210 -4.28 9.50 -13.61
C THR A 210 -3.32 8.37 -13.93
N GLN A 211 -2.09 8.44 -13.42
CA GLN A 211 -1.10 7.37 -13.57
C GLN A 211 -1.50 6.10 -12.82
N ALA A 212 -2.08 6.23 -11.62
CA ALA A 212 -2.60 5.11 -10.85
C ALA A 212 -3.77 4.40 -11.57
N GLU A 213 -4.69 5.17 -12.16
CA GLU A 213 -5.77 4.64 -13.00
C GLU A 213 -5.22 3.97 -14.27
N GLY A 214 -4.28 4.62 -14.96
CA GLY A 214 -3.62 4.06 -16.15
C GLY A 214 -2.88 2.75 -15.86
N LEU A 215 -2.29 2.61 -14.68
CA LEU A 215 -1.68 1.35 -14.25
C LEU A 215 -2.74 0.25 -14.05
N ALA A 216 -3.88 0.57 -13.45
CA ALA A 216 -4.98 -0.38 -13.28
C ALA A 216 -5.56 -0.82 -14.63
N ASP A 217 -5.75 0.13 -15.56
CA ASP A 217 -6.19 -0.16 -16.93
C ASP A 217 -5.17 -1.02 -17.69
N LEU A 218 -3.88 -0.80 -17.47
CA LEU A 218 -2.81 -1.55 -18.12
C LEU A 218 -2.79 -3.01 -17.66
N ILE A 219 -2.98 -3.24 -16.36
CA ILE A 219 -3.06 -4.59 -15.77
C ILE A 219 -4.27 -5.36 -16.32
N ASN A 220 -5.38 -4.67 -16.59
CA ASN A 220 -6.63 -5.27 -17.06
C ASN A 220 -6.81 -5.23 -18.60
N ALA A 221 -5.81 -4.81 -19.37
CA ALA A 221 -5.94 -4.67 -20.80
C ALA A 221 -6.03 -6.04 -21.51
N GLU A 222 -7.06 -6.24 -22.32
CA GLU A 222 -7.28 -7.48 -23.10
C GLU A 222 -6.98 -7.30 -24.59
N THR A 223 -6.94 -6.05 -25.06
CA THR A 223 -6.67 -5.70 -26.47
C THR A 223 -5.44 -4.81 -26.60
N GLU A 224 -4.79 -4.86 -27.76
CA GLU A 224 -3.62 -4.04 -28.06
C GLU A 224 -3.92 -2.53 -28.01
N VAL A 225 -5.14 -2.13 -28.38
CA VAL A 225 -5.60 -0.74 -28.30
C VAL A 225 -5.73 -0.29 -26.84
N GLN A 226 -6.33 -1.12 -25.97
CA GLN A 226 -6.40 -0.86 -24.53
C GLN A 226 -5.00 -0.75 -23.92
N ARG A 227 -4.11 -1.70 -24.22
CA ARG A 227 -2.72 -1.69 -23.72
C ARG A 227 -1.98 -0.41 -24.09
N LYS A 228 -2.04 0.01 -25.36
CA LYS A 228 -1.41 1.26 -25.85
C LYS A 228 -2.04 2.52 -25.24
N GLY A 229 -3.35 2.51 -25.01
CA GLY A 229 -4.05 3.60 -24.33
C GLY A 229 -3.59 3.73 -22.87
N ALA A 230 -3.71 2.64 -22.12
CA ALA A 230 -3.38 2.58 -20.70
C ALA A 230 -1.90 2.89 -20.42
N MET A 231 -0.98 2.37 -21.24
CA MET A 231 0.46 2.66 -21.12
C MET A 231 0.74 4.17 -21.19
N ARG A 232 0.15 4.87 -22.17
CA ARG A 232 0.34 6.32 -22.31
C ARG A 232 -0.18 7.10 -21.11
N VAL A 233 -1.28 6.65 -20.50
CA VAL A 233 -1.83 7.27 -19.29
C VAL A 233 -0.93 6.99 -18.08
N ALA A 234 -0.48 5.75 -17.90
CA ALA A 234 0.42 5.34 -16.81
C ALA A 234 1.76 6.10 -16.85
N GLU A 235 2.27 6.41 -18.04
CA GLU A 235 3.49 7.23 -18.26
C GLU A 235 3.29 8.72 -17.96
N GLY A 236 2.08 9.16 -17.62
CA GLY A 236 1.79 10.55 -17.23
C GLY A 236 1.54 11.50 -18.41
N ASN A 237 1.26 10.98 -19.61
CA ASN A 237 0.95 11.83 -20.77
C ASN A 237 -0.32 12.66 -20.56
N SER A 238 -1.31 12.12 -19.83
CA SER A 238 -2.54 12.84 -19.47
C SER A 238 -2.28 14.00 -18.51
N ARG A 239 -1.39 13.80 -17.52
CA ARG A 239 -1.02 14.84 -16.55
C ARG A 239 -0.54 16.11 -17.25
N ARG A 240 0.36 15.99 -18.23
CA ARG A 240 0.92 17.14 -18.95
C ARG A 240 -0.16 17.98 -19.63
N ARG A 241 -1.17 17.33 -20.23
CA ARG A 241 -2.29 18.02 -20.87
C ARG A 241 -3.16 18.73 -19.84
N PHE A 242 -3.51 18.06 -18.73
CA PHE A 242 -4.33 18.66 -17.69
C PHE A 242 -3.62 19.83 -16.98
N GLU A 243 -2.31 19.73 -16.73
CA GLU A 243 -1.54 20.84 -16.16
C GLU A 243 -1.49 22.05 -17.11
N SER A 244 -1.38 21.83 -18.43
CA SER A 244 -1.46 22.93 -19.40
C SER A 244 -2.78 23.69 -19.32
N ILE A 245 -3.90 22.95 -19.34
CA ILE A 245 -5.25 23.52 -19.24
C ILE A 245 -5.45 24.21 -17.88
N ARG A 246 -4.99 23.59 -16.79
CA ARG A 246 -5.05 24.17 -15.44
C ARG A 246 -4.32 25.51 -15.39
N ASN A 247 -3.14 25.60 -15.99
CA ASN A 247 -2.36 26.84 -16.02
C ASN A 247 -3.05 27.94 -16.84
N GLU A 248 -3.73 27.58 -17.93
CA GLU A 248 -4.58 28.53 -18.70
C GLU A 248 -5.72 29.07 -17.85
N ILE A 249 -6.46 28.19 -17.17
CA ILE A 249 -7.58 28.60 -16.31
C ILE A 249 -7.11 29.49 -15.17
N ILE A 250 -5.97 29.17 -14.53
CA ILE A 250 -5.39 30.00 -13.48
C ILE A 250 -5.06 31.39 -14.02
N ARG A 251 -4.43 31.50 -15.20
CA ARG A 251 -4.14 32.81 -15.81
C ARG A 251 -5.39 33.62 -16.09
N CYS A 252 -6.42 33.00 -16.67
CA CYS A 252 -7.69 33.68 -16.93
C CYS A 252 -8.35 34.15 -15.63
N ARG A 253 -8.31 33.34 -14.57
CA ARG A 253 -8.84 33.70 -13.26
C ARG A 253 -8.08 34.88 -12.65
N THR A 254 -6.75 34.86 -12.67
CA THR A 254 -5.92 35.96 -12.17
C THR A 254 -6.21 37.27 -12.92
N LEU A 255 -6.39 37.21 -14.24
CA LEU A 255 -6.75 38.38 -15.03
C LEU A 255 -8.15 38.91 -14.67
N ALA A 256 -9.13 38.02 -14.51
CA ALA A 256 -10.47 38.41 -14.10
C ALA A 256 -10.50 39.03 -12.70
N GLU A 257 -9.74 38.48 -11.76
CA GLU A 257 -9.57 39.04 -10.40
C GLU A 257 -8.95 40.44 -10.47
N ALA A 258 -7.89 40.64 -11.26
CA ALA A 258 -7.28 41.95 -11.44
C ALA A 258 -8.25 43.00 -12.02
N ILE A 259 -9.09 42.63 -13.00
CA ILE A 259 -10.10 43.54 -13.56
C ILE A 259 -11.14 43.91 -12.52
N ILE A 260 -11.57 42.96 -11.68
CA ILE A 260 -12.55 43.24 -10.63
C ILE A 260 -11.96 44.15 -9.55
N ASP A 261 -10.71 43.91 -9.16
CA ASP A 261 -10.07 44.63 -8.06
C ASP A 261 -9.57 46.05 -8.46
N PHE A 262 -9.27 46.27 -9.75
CA PHE A 262 -8.63 47.52 -10.23
C PHE A 262 -9.34 48.20 -11.42
N GLY A 263 -10.49 47.69 -11.88
CA GLY A 263 -11.13 48.07 -13.14
C GLY A 263 -11.75 49.47 -13.23
N GLU A 264 -11.69 50.30 -12.18
CA GLU A 264 -12.23 51.67 -12.21
C GLU A 264 -11.17 52.78 -12.40
N GLY A 265 -9.88 52.44 -12.55
CA GLY A 265 -8.80 53.46 -12.53
C GLY A 265 -7.71 53.40 -13.60
N GLU A 266 -7.52 52.30 -14.32
CA GLU A 266 -6.49 52.19 -15.36
C GLU A 266 -7.08 51.61 -16.64
N GLU A 267 -6.92 52.32 -17.76
CA GLU A 267 -7.09 51.75 -19.09
C GLU A 267 -6.11 50.57 -19.20
N ILE A 268 -6.61 49.34 -19.00
CA ILE A 268 -5.87 48.12 -19.27
C ILE A 268 -5.75 48.01 -20.80
N GLU A 269 -4.76 48.72 -21.34
CA GLU A 269 -4.49 48.86 -22.76
C GLU A 269 -4.26 47.48 -23.42
N ASP A 270 -5.13 47.16 -24.38
CA ASP A 270 -4.91 46.29 -25.55
C ASP A 270 -4.30 44.88 -25.39
N GLY A 271 -4.81 44.10 -24.44
CA GLY A 271 -4.68 42.63 -24.47
C GLY A 271 -5.87 41.88 -25.09
N LEU A 272 -7.02 42.56 -25.26
CA LEU A 272 -8.34 41.92 -25.35
C LEU A 272 -8.88 41.70 -26.76
N SER A 273 -8.26 42.24 -27.82
CA SER A 273 -8.83 42.18 -29.18
C SER A 273 -8.31 41.02 -30.07
N SER A 274 -7.12 40.47 -29.81
CA SER A 274 -6.42 39.64 -30.84
C SER A 274 -6.42 38.12 -30.64
N LYS A 275 -7.01 37.57 -29.56
CA LYS A 275 -7.02 36.12 -29.34
C LYS A 275 -8.42 35.56 -29.11
N ARG A 276 -9.22 35.55 -30.18
CA ARG A 276 -10.33 34.62 -30.27
C ARG A 276 -9.77 33.19 -30.26
N PRO A 277 -10.26 32.30 -29.39
CA PRO A 277 -9.89 30.89 -29.47
C PRO A 277 -10.37 30.35 -30.82
N VAL A 278 -9.43 29.84 -31.62
CA VAL A 278 -9.76 29.08 -32.83
C VAL A 278 -10.37 27.77 -32.35
N LEU A 279 -11.68 27.63 -32.58
CA LEU A 279 -12.42 26.36 -32.43
C LEU A 279 -12.07 25.40 -33.56
#